data_AF-A0A0F0HMC6-F1
#
_entry.id   AF-A0A0F0HMC6-F1
#
_cell.length_a   1.000
_cell.length_b   1.000
_cell.length_c   1.000
_cell.angle_alpha   90.00
_cell.angle_beta   90.00
_cell.angle_gamma   90.00
#
_symmetry.space_group_name_H-M   'P 1'
#
loop_
_entity.id
_entity.type
_entity.pdbx_description
1 polymer ?
#
loop_
_entity_poly.entity_id
_entity_poly.type
_entity_poly.pdbx_seq_one_letter_code
_entity_poly.pdbx_strand_id
1 'polypeptide(L)'
;MSTTHTTRRVLLAAAIAASLTLPAVQTAQALTPASATRTAAAPTAAPPVTAPVPDPTAYDDVDHLGTAVARTGTAAPAPGGGSLGSARIPGALPAQVGRPAPTAADLTPAPRATVARTAAGVPCTVDGLTGLAPAQLVDFLTDPAVSADGCLNGILWTWDARFATTMDTAHVQAVANRISAAAATDDGNDSAHLYELWTFLHAVVYHDWSHTEIDVTDARTAAAIQQAITAYAAGPHA
;
A
#
# COMPACT_ATOMS: atom_id res chain seq x y z
N MET A 1 51.09 -19.26 -25.13
CA MET A 1 51.08 -20.00 -23.86
C MET A 1 50.65 -19.05 -22.75
N SER A 2 49.38 -19.10 -22.34
CA SER A 2 48.84 -18.29 -21.23
C SER A 2 47.84 -19.13 -20.44
N THR A 3 48.36 -19.97 -19.54
CA THR A 3 47.65 -20.95 -18.71
C THR A 3 47.31 -20.41 -17.32
N THR A 4 47.01 -19.12 -17.20
CA THR A 4 46.87 -18.41 -15.91
C THR A 4 45.42 -18.19 -15.46
N HIS A 5 44.41 -18.47 -16.30
CA HIS A 5 43.00 -18.23 -15.95
C HIS A 5 42.28 -19.40 -15.27
N THR A 6 42.84 -20.61 -15.32
CA THR A 6 42.15 -21.83 -14.87
C THR A 6 42.29 -22.08 -13.36
N THR A 7 43.34 -21.56 -12.72
CA THR A 7 43.63 -21.77 -11.29
C THR A 7 42.77 -20.91 -10.35
N ARG A 8 42.25 -19.76 -10.80
CA ARG A 8 41.33 -18.92 -9.99
C ARG A 8 39.93 -19.50 -9.83
N ARG A 9 39.50 -20.39 -10.72
CA ARG A 9 38.15 -21.00 -10.69
C ARG A 9 38.02 -22.18 -9.73
N VAL A 10 39.14 -22.80 -9.33
CA VAL A 10 39.14 -23.96 -8.41
C VAL A 10 39.08 -23.53 -6.93
N LEU A 11 39.50 -22.30 -6.60
CA LEU A 11 39.52 -21.82 -5.21
C LEU A 11 38.17 -21.26 -4.70
N LEU A 12 37.23 -20.88 -5.57
CA LEU A 12 35.91 -20.41 -5.13
C LEU A 12 34.94 -21.54 -4.78
N ALA A 13 35.18 -22.77 -5.24
CA ALA A 13 34.32 -23.93 -4.97
C ALA A 13 34.48 -24.48 -3.54
N ALA A 14 35.56 -24.14 -2.83
CA ALA A 14 35.83 -24.64 -1.48
C ALA A 14 35.12 -23.84 -0.36
N ALA A 15 34.53 -22.67 -0.65
CA ALA A 15 33.86 -21.85 0.36
C ALA A 15 32.38 -22.20 0.59
N ILE A 16 31.77 -23.01 -0.29
CA ILE A 16 30.32 -23.34 -0.24
C ILE A 16 30.05 -24.59 0.61
N ALA A 17 31.08 -25.35 1.01
CA ALA A 17 30.91 -26.61 1.75
C ALA A 17 30.95 -26.47 3.29
N ALA A 18 31.17 -25.28 3.85
CA ALA A 18 31.42 -25.09 5.29
C ALA A 18 30.25 -24.48 6.10
N SER A 19 29.11 -24.17 5.48
CA SER A 19 27.94 -23.59 6.18
C SER A 19 26.74 -24.54 6.36
N LEU A 20 26.91 -25.84 6.05
CA LEU A 20 25.84 -26.86 6.11
C LEU A 20 25.81 -27.71 7.40
N THR A 21 26.50 -27.29 8.47
CA THR A 21 26.48 -28.03 9.73
C THR A 21 26.15 -27.11 10.89
N LEU A 22 24.86 -26.99 11.24
CA LEU A 22 24.36 -26.85 12.60
C LEU A 22 22.87 -27.22 12.65
N PRO A 23 22.37 -27.75 13.78
CA PRO A 23 21.50 -28.92 13.80
C PRO A 23 20.02 -28.59 14.01
N ALA A 24 19.19 -29.44 13.41
CA ALA A 24 17.78 -29.59 13.72
C ALA A 24 17.58 -30.10 15.16
N VAL A 25 17.09 -29.25 16.07
CA VAL A 25 16.40 -29.68 17.30
C VAL A 25 15.43 -28.58 17.74
N GLN A 26 14.13 -28.78 17.52
CA GLN A 26 13.07 -28.51 18.50
C GLN A 26 11.71 -28.91 17.92
N THR A 27 11.42 -30.21 18.04
CA THR A 27 10.05 -30.74 18.05
C THR A 27 9.51 -30.65 19.47
N ALA A 28 8.47 -29.84 19.72
CA ALA A 28 7.52 -30.01 20.82
C ALA A 28 6.31 -29.08 20.57
N GLN A 29 5.24 -29.60 19.97
CA GLN A 29 4.00 -29.94 20.67
C GLN A 29 3.23 -28.72 21.22
N ALA A 30 2.30 -28.20 20.42
CA ALA A 30 1.13 -27.49 20.92
C ALA A 30 -0.11 -28.34 20.62
N LEU A 31 -0.80 -28.67 21.70
CA LEU A 31 -1.87 -29.65 21.83
C LEU A 31 -3.12 -29.26 21.01
N THR A 32 -3.68 -30.25 20.31
CA THR A 32 -5.09 -30.27 19.93
C THR A 32 -5.96 -30.34 21.19
N PRO A 33 -6.91 -29.42 21.40
CA PRO A 33 -7.96 -29.63 22.38
C PRO A 33 -8.85 -30.78 21.90
N ALA A 34 -8.98 -31.79 22.74
CA ALA A 34 -9.92 -32.90 22.58
C ALA A 34 -11.36 -32.36 22.48
N SER A 35 -12.09 -32.85 21.50
CA SER A 35 -13.55 -32.70 21.42
C SER A 35 -14.18 -33.30 22.67
N ALA A 36 -14.67 -32.45 23.57
CA ALA A 36 -15.53 -32.89 24.65
C ALA A 36 -16.90 -33.23 24.06
N THR A 37 -17.20 -34.53 23.97
CA THR A 37 -18.53 -35.07 23.75
C THR A 37 -19.41 -34.66 24.93
N ARG A 38 -20.17 -33.58 24.78
CA ARG A 38 -21.21 -33.20 25.73
C ARG A 38 -22.54 -33.66 25.15
N THR A 39 -23.06 -34.78 25.66
CA THR A 39 -24.43 -35.23 25.44
C THR A 39 -25.35 -34.19 26.09
N ALA A 40 -25.98 -33.34 25.28
CA ALA A 40 -26.99 -32.39 25.73
C ALA A 40 -28.37 -32.87 25.28
N ALA A 41 -29.33 -32.78 26.20
CA ALA A 41 -30.69 -33.26 26.11
C ALA A 41 -31.49 -32.68 24.93
N ALA A 42 -32.50 -33.43 24.52
CA ALA A 42 -33.46 -33.05 23.49
C ALA A 42 -34.15 -31.70 23.82
N PRO A 43 -34.20 -30.74 22.87
CA PRO A 43 -34.94 -29.50 23.06
C PRO A 43 -36.43 -29.73 22.79
N THR A 44 -37.26 -29.36 23.76
CA THR A 44 -38.70 -29.17 23.62
C THR A 44 -38.97 -28.09 22.57
N ALA A 45 -39.90 -28.36 21.65
CA ALA A 45 -40.29 -27.45 20.58
C ALA A 45 -40.84 -26.12 21.13
N ALA A 46 -40.17 -25.02 20.78
CA ALA A 46 -40.64 -23.65 20.97
C ALA A 46 -41.41 -23.18 19.72
N PRO A 47 -42.38 -22.25 19.86
CA PRO A 47 -43.18 -21.75 18.74
C PRO A 47 -42.35 -20.93 17.73
N PRO A 48 -42.80 -20.78 16.48
CA PRO A 48 -42.02 -20.11 15.44
C PRO A 48 -41.86 -18.61 15.75
N VAL A 49 -40.62 -18.17 15.94
CA VAL A 49 -40.24 -16.76 15.98
C VAL A 49 -39.79 -16.37 14.58
N THR A 50 -40.51 -15.42 13.97
CA THR A 50 -40.15 -14.79 12.71
C THR A 50 -38.79 -14.11 12.88
N ALA A 51 -37.78 -14.54 12.11
CA ALA A 51 -36.46 -13.93 12.14
C ALA A 51 -36.54 -12.48 11.60
N PRO A 52 -36.05 -11.47 12.34
CA PRO A 52 -35.85 -10.14 11.78
C PRO A 52 -34.68 -10.18 10.79
N VAL A 53 -34.78 -9.38 9.74
CA VAL A 53 -33.70 -9.11 8.79
C VAL A 53 -32.48 -8.58 9.56
N PRO A 54 -31.23 -9.03 9.28
CA PRO A 54 -30.06 -8.50 9.94
C PRO A 54 -29.91 -7.00 9.63
N ASP A 55 -29.87 -6.19 10.68
CA ASP A 55 -29.54 -4.77 10.59
C ASP A 55 -28.03 -4.64 10.31
N PRO A 56 -27.59 -3.93 9.24
CA PRO A 56 -26.18 -3.82 8.87
C PRO A 56 -25.26 -3.16 9.92
N THR A 57 -25.79 -2.66 11.03
CA THR A 57 -25.01 -2.03 12.11
C THR A 57 -24.82 -2.89 13.35
N ALA A 58 -25.15 -4.19 13.31
CA ALA A 58 -25.11 -5.08 14.48
C ALA A 58 -23.70 -5.32 15.11
N TYR A 59 -22.64 -4.71 14.55
CA TYR A 59 -21.28 -4.72 15.12
C TYR A 59 -20.85 -3.36 15.70
N ASP A 60 -21.74 -2.36 15.70
CA ASP A 60 -21.44 -0.98 16.05
C ASP A 60 -22.25 -0.47 17.25
N ASP A 61 -22.64 -1.40 18.14
CA ASP A 61 -23.26 -1.07 19.43
C ASP A 61 -22.15 -0.65 20.41
N VAL A 62 -21.68 0.58 20.28
CA VAL A 62 -20.84 1.23 21.30
C VAL A 62 -21.71 1.65 22.50
N ASP A 63 -21.21 1.40 23.71
CA ASP A 63 -21.86 1.88 24.94
C ASP A 63 -21.91 3.42 24.94
N HIS A 64 -23.08 3.99 24.61
CA HIS A 64 -23.33 5.43 24.63
C HIS A 64 -23.52 5.92 26.08
N LEU A 65 -22.44 5.94 26.86
CA LEU A 65 -22.43 6.39 28.27
C LEU A 65 -22.60 7.91 28.43
N GLY A 66 -22.71 8.65 27.33
CA GLY A 66 -22.94 10.09 27.33
C GLY A 66 -24.17 10.47 26.52
N THR A 67 -25.10 11.20 27.12
CA THR A 67 -26.13 11.95 26.39
C THR A 67 -25.46 13.13 25.70
N ALA A 68 -25.19 13.00 24.40
CA ALA A 68 -24.72 14.11 23.58
C ALA A 68 -25.84 15.16 23.43
N VAL A 69 -25.88 16.12 24.35
CA VAL A 69 -26.70 17.32 24.16
C VAL A 69 -25.99 18.16 23.09
N ALA A 70 -26.60 18.28 21.92
CA ALA A 70 -26.13 19.19 20.88
C ALA A 70 -26.06 20.61 21.46
N ARG A 71 -24.84 21.07 21.76
CA ARG A 71 -24.63 22.47 22.12
C ARG A 71 -24.72 23.29 20.84
N THR A 72 -25.65 24.22 20.80
CA THR A 72 -25.66 25.27 19.78
C THR A 72 -24.40 26.13 19.98
N GLY A 73 -23.40 25.87 19.15
CA GLY A 73 -22.12 26.56 19.13
C GLY A 73 -21.48 26.40 17.77
N THR A 74 -20.63 27.34 17.38
CA THR A 74 -19.79 27.24 16.19
C THR A 74 -18.96 25.96 16.25
N ALA A 75 -18.84 25.27 15.12
CA ALA A 75 -18.05 24.05 15.00
C ALA A 75 -16.65 24.28 15.62
N ALA A 76 -16.24 23.39 16.52
CA ALA A 76 -14.90 23.43 17.07
C ALA A 76 -13.90 23.27 15.90
N PRO A 77 -12.81 24.05 15.85
CA PRO A 77 -11.80 23.86 14.82
C PRO A 77 -11.28 22.42 14.91
N ALA A 78 -11.31 21.69 13.79
CA ALA A 78 -10.69 20.37 13.72
C ALA A 78 -9.20 20.49 14.10
N PRO A 79 -8.60 19.51 14.80
CA PRO A 79 -7.16 19.48 15.01
C PRO A 79 -6.44 19.64 13.66
N GLY A 80 -5.65 20.71 13.52
CA GLY A 80 -4.94 21.05 12.28
C GLY A 80 -5.71 21.92 11.27
N GLY A 81 -7.02 22.07 11.39
CA GLY A 81 -7.90 22.76 10.43
C GLY A 81 -8.07 24.26 10.63
N GLY A 82 -7.04 24.97 11.12
CA GLY A 82 -7.11 26.45 11.26
C GLY A 82 -6.13 27.08 12.25
N SER A 83 -5.41 26.30 13.05
CA SER A 83 -4.51 26.84 14.10
C SER A 83 -3.07 27.11 13.66
N LEU A 84 -2.68 26.76 12.43
CA LEU A 84 -1.27 26.86 12.00
C LEU A 84 -0.89 28.24 11.44
N GLY A 85 -1.84 29.16 11.27
CA GLY A 85 -1.56 30.44 10.62
C GLY A 85 -0.92 30.24 9.24
N SER A 86 0.19 30.94 8.98
CA SER A 86 1.02 30.79 7.78
C SER A 86 2.17 29.77 7.91
N ALA A 87 2.20 28.98 8.99
CA ALA A 87 3.23 27.95 9.16
C ALA A 87 2.99 26.80 8.18
N ARG A 88 4.05 26.44 7.42
CA ARG A 88 4.00 25.32 6.48
C ARG A 88 4.11 24.01 7.26
N ILE A 89 3.24 23.05 6.94
CA ILE A 89 3.45 21.65 7.28
C ILE A 89 4.40 21.08 6.23
N PRO A 90 5.55 20.49 6.60
CA PRO A 90 6.39 19.76 5.65
C PRO A 90 5.56 18.70 4.91
N GLY A 91 5.57 18.75 3.57
CA GLY A 91 4.82 17.83 2.70
C GLY A 91 3.41 18.29 2.30
N ALA A 92 2.85 19.35 2.88
CA ALA A 92 1.58 19.92 2.39
C ALA A 92 1.84 20.83 1.18
N LEU A 93 1.19 20.52 0.05
CA LEU A 93 1.26 21.36 -1.15
C LEU A 93 0.81 22.80 -0.81
N PRO A 94 1.46 23.86 -1.36
CA PRO A 94 1.12 25.25 -1.07
C PRO A 94 -0.36 25.62 -1.28
N ALA A 95 -1.05 24.89 -2.16
CA ALA A 95 -2.48 25.09 -2.43
C ALA A 95 -3.42 24.55 -1.33
N GLN A 96 -2.90 23.79 -0.35
CA GLN A 96 -3.70 23.07 0.63
C GLN A 96 -3.53 23.60 2.06
N VAL A 97 -2.52 24.43 2.33
CA VAL A 97 -2.31 25.02 3.66
C VAL A 97 -3.41 26.04 3.96
N GLY A 98 -4.16 25.82 5.06
CA GLY A 98 -5.23 26.72 5.51
C GLY A 98 -6.56 26.57 4.77
N ARG A 99 -6.71 25.56 3.90
CA ARG A 99 -8.00 25.25 3.28
C ARG A 99 -8.95 24.71 4.37
N PRO A 100 -10.19 25.25 4.47
CA PRO A 100 -11.22 24.67 5.32
C PRO A 100 -11.43 23.19 4.99
N ALA A 101 -11.80 22.39 6.00
CA ALA A 101 -12.19 21.00 5.77
C ALA A 101 -13.24 20.91 4.65
N PRO A 102 -13.15 19.92 3.74
CA PRO A 102 -14.12 19.77 2.65
C PRO A 102 -15.54 19.72 3.21
N THR A 103 -16.44 20.51 2.63
CA THR A 103 -17.86 20.42 2.96
C THR A 103 -18.48 19.19 2.30
N ALA A 104 -19.62 18.71 2.81
CA ALA A 104 -20.36 17.62 2.16
C ALA A 104 -20.73 17.92 0.69
N ALA A 105 -20.87 19.21 0.34
CA ALA A 105 -21.05 19.64 -1.04
C ALA A 105 -19.77 19.50 -1.88
N ASP A 106 -18.60 19.74 -1.31
CA ASP A 106 -17.31 19.51 -1.97
C ASP A 106 -17.00 18.02 -2.18
N LEU A 107 -17.65 17.16 -1.40
CA LEU A 107 -17.56 15.71 -1.51
C LEU A 107 -18.60 15.12 -2.49
N THR A 108 -19.45 15.95 -3.12
CA THR A 108 -20.35 15.44 -4.15
C THR A 108 -19.56 15.00 -5.38
N PRO A 109 -19.74 13.76 -5.87
CA PRO A 109 -18.98 13.27 -7.01
C PRO A 109 -19.26 14.16 -8.22
N ALA A 110 -18.21 14.77 -8.76
CA ALA A 110 -18.28 15.46 -10.04
C ALA A 110 -18.83 14.50 -11.12
N PRO A 111 -19.57 15.00 -12.12
CA PRO A 111 -19.99 14.17 -13.26
C PRO A 111 -18.77 13.47 -13.84
N ARG A 112 -18.88 12.14 -14.05
CA ARG A 112 -17.76 11.28 -14.49
C ARG A 112 -17.07 11.92 -15.69
N ALA A 113 -15.92 12.54 -15.43
CA ALA A 113 -15.03 13.00 -16.48
C ALA A 113 -14.71 11.80 -17.37
N THR A 114 -14.51 12.05 -18.66
CA THR A 114 -13.85 11.08 -19.53
C THR A 114 -12.62 10.54 -18.82
N VAL A 115 -12.58 9.21 -18.61
CA VAL A 115 -11.49 8.53 -17.91
C VAL A 115 -10.19 8.96 -18.58
N ALA A 116 -9.32 9.61 -17.80
CA ALA A 116 -8.00 10.01 -18.27
C ALA A 116 -7.29 8.77 -18.82
N ARG A 117 -6.59 8.94 -19.95
CA ARG A 117 -5.80 7.88 -20.56
C ARG A 117 -4.36 8.36 -20.70
N THR A 118 -3.43 7.44 -20.47
CA THR A 118 -2.02 7.66 -20.76
C THR A 118 -1.78 7.79 -22.26
N ALA A 119 -0.58 8.20 -22.65
CA ALA A 119 -0.14 8.21 -24.04
C ALA A 119 -0.21 6.81 -24.69
N ALA A 120 -0.02 5.75 -23.89
CA ALA A 120 -0.19 4.36 -24.31
C ALA A 120 -1.66 3.90 -24.39
N GLY A 121 -2.62 4.79 -24.11
CA GLY A 121 -4.05 4.50 -24.16
C GLY A 121 -4.59 3.75 -22.95
N VAL A 122 -3.79 3.58 -21.89
CA VAL A 122 -4.20 2.87 -20.68
C VAL A 122 -5.14 3.78 -19.87
N PRO A 123 -6.38 3.34 -19.55
CA PRO A 123 -7.28 4.13 -18.74
C PRO A 123 -6.85 4.18 -17.27
N CYS A 124 -7.12 5.31 -16.60
CA CYS A 124 -7.06 5.44 -15.15
C CYS A 124 -8.20 4.64 -14.47
N THR A 125 -8.09 3.32 -14.50
CA THR A 125 -8.98 2.38 -13.81
C THR A 125 -8.18 1.20 -13.26
N VAL A 126 -8.78 0.44 -12.35
CA VAL A 126 -8.17 -0.81 -11.84
C VAL A 126 -7.82 -1.77 -12.99
N ASP A 127 -8.71 -1.94 -13.99
CA ASP A 127 -8.44 -2.77 -15.17
C ASP A 127 -7.24 -2.28 -15.99
N GLY A 128 -7.10 -0.95 -16.13
CA GLY A 128 -5.98 -0.36 -16.85
C GLY A 128 -4.65 -0.64 -16.17
N LEU A 129 -4.60 -0.50 -14.84
CA LEU A 129 -3.38 -0.69 -14.06
C LEU A 129 -3.01 -2.17 -13.92
N THR A 130 -3.97 -3.03 -13.57
CA THR A 130 -3.72 -4.43 -13.18
C THR A 130 -3.35 -5.36 -14.35
N GLY A 131 -3.50 -4.90 -15.60
CA GLY A 131 -3.07 -5.61 -16.80
C GLY A 131 -1.65 -5.27 -17.28
N LEU A 132 -0.93 -4.39 -16.60
CA LEU A 132 0.39 -3.92 -17.03
C LEU A 132 1.49 -4.90 -16.64
N ALA A 133 2.49 -5.07 -17.50
CA ALA A 133 3.76 -5.69 -17.13
C ALA A 133 4.64 -4.72 -16.32
N PRO A 134 5.71 -5.19 -15.64
CA PRO A 134 6.51 -4.34 -14.74
C PRO A 134 7.06 -3.06 -15.39
N ALA A 135 7.56 -3.14 -16.63
CA ALA A 135 8.04 -1.98 -17.36
C ALA A 135 6.89 -1.03 -17.76
N GLN A 136 5.74 -1.57 -18.15
CA GLN A 136 4.57 -0.78 -18.54
C GLN A 136 3.93 -0.08 -17.34
N LEU A 137 3.99 -0.69 -16.15
CA LEU A 137 3.56 -0.05 -14.92
C LEU A 137 4.44 1.17 -14.62
N VAL A 138 5.75 1.06 -14.79
CA VAL A 138 6.66 2.19 -14.64
C VAL A 138 6.33 3.30 -15.63
N ASP A 139 6.14 2.95 -16.91
CA ASP A 139 5.76 3.94 -17.93
C ASP A 139 4.42 4.61 -17.60
N PHE A 140 3.43 3.84 -17.13
CA PHE A 140 2.14 4.36 -16.68
C PHE A 140 2.28 5.32 -15.50
N LEU A 141 3.06 4.96 -14.47
CA LEU A 141 3.25 5.81 -13.28
C LEU A 141 4.04 7.08 -13.60
N THR A 142 4.80 7.11 -14.69
CA THR A 142 5.54 8.30 -15.15
C THR A 142 4.86 9.02 -16.31
N ASP A 143 3.62 8.68 -16.63
CA ASP A 143 2.85 9.36 -17.66
C ASP A 143 2.25 10.66 -17.10
N PRO A 144 2.34 11.80 -17.80
CA PRO A 144 1.80 13.08 -17.32
C PRO A 144 0.29 13.10 -17.06
N ALA A 145 -0.47 12.14 -17.61
CA ALA A 145 -1.90 11.99 -17.34
C ALA A 145 -2.18 11.27 -16.01
N VAL A 146 -1.18 10.64 -15.40
CA VAL A 146 -1.27 9.94 -14.13
C VAL A 146 -0.75 10.86 -13.03
N SER A 147 -1.64 11.25 -12.14
CA SER A 147 -1.30 12.01 -10.94
C SER A 147 -1.68 11.25 -9.68
N ALA A 148 -0.90 11.43 -8.62
CA ALA A 148 -1.19 10.84 -7.32
C ALA A 148 -2.58 11.25 -6.78
N ASP A 149 -2.89 12.56 -6.78
CA ASP A 149 -4.15 13.10 -6.25
C ASP A 149 -5.38 12.83 -7.13
N GLY A 150 -5.16 12.50 -8.41
CA GLY A 150 -6.21 12.25 -9.39
C GLY A 150 -6.35 10.77 -9.71
N CYS A 151 -5.57 10.33 -10.71
CA CYS A 151 -5.65 8.98 -11.27
C CYS A 151 -5.41 7.90 -10.19
N LEU A 152 -4.33 8.03 -9.42
CA LEU A 152 -3.92 6.99 -8.47
C LEU A 152 -4.80 6.97 -7.22
N ASN A 153 -5.19 8.13 -6.69
CA ASN A 153 -6.04 8.22 -5.48
C ASN A 153 -7.35 7.44 -5.63
N GLY A 154 -7.97 7.47 -6.81
CA GLY A 154 -9.21 6.73 -7.08
C GLY A 154 -9.04 5.22 -7.28
N ILE A 155 -7.81 4.71 -7.37
CA ILE A 155 -7.51 3.33 -7.75
C ILE A 155 -6.78 2.61 -6.61
N LEU A 156 -5.70 3.18 -6.09
CA LEU A 156 -4.72 2.45 -5.28
C LEU A 156 -5.16 2.19 -3.84
N TRP A 157 -6.07 2.98 -3.27
CA TRP A 157 -6.36 2.92 -1.82
C TRP A 157 -7.50 1.98 -1.43
N THR A 158 -8.30 1.54 -2.41
CA THR A 158 -9.35 0.53 -2.17
C THR A 158 -8.83 -0.81 -2.66
N TRP A 159 -8.78 -1.81 -1.78
CA TRP A 159 -8.31 -3.14 -2.18
C TRP A 159 -9.17 -3.75 -3.30
N ASP A 160 -8.49 -4.35 -4.27
CA ASP A 160 -9.06 -5.19 -5.32
C ASP A 160 -8.13 -6.38 -5.55
N ALA A 161 -8.66 -7.60 -5.60
CA ALA A 161 -7.85 -8.82 -5.71
C ALA A 161 -6.97 -8.85 -6.98
N ARG A 162 -7.32 -8.08 -8.01
CA ARG A 162 -6.50 -7.93 -9.22
C ARG A 162 -5.17 -7.22 -8.94
N PHE A 163 -5.04 -6.45 -7.86
CA PHE A 163 -3.74 -5.84 -7.51
C PHE A 163 -2.66 -6.86 -7.22
N ALA A 164 -3.00 -8.10 -6.85
CA ALA A 164 -2.02 -9.16 -6.66
C ALA A 164 -1.11 -9.38 -7.89
N THR A 165 -1.57 -9.08 -9.11
CA THR A 165 -0.76 -9.24 -10.34
C THR A 165 0.20 -8.08 -10.62
N THR A 166 0.00 -6.93 -9.96
CA THR A 166 0.73 -5.68 -10.24
C THR A 166 1.38 -5.05 -9.03
N MET A 167 1.06 -5.53 -7.83
CA MET A 167 1.77 -5.28 -6.58
C MET A 167 2.69 -6.45 -6.21
N ASP A 168 2.99 -7.35 -7.15
CA ASP A 168 3.92 -8.45 -6.94
C ASP A 168 5.38 -7.99 -6.86
N THR A 169 6.25 -8.91 -6.44
CA THR A 169 7.71 -8.73 -6.34
C THR A 169 8.34 -8.08 -7.59
N ALA A 170 7.93 -8.48 -8.80
CA ALA A 170 8.56 -7.99 -10.03
C ALA A 170 8.18 -6.53 -10.32
N HIS A 171 6.93 -6.17 -10.09
CA HIS A 171 6.44 -4.81 -10.28
C HIS A 171 7.01 -3.85 -9.23
N VAL A 172 7.02 -4.25 -7.96
CA VAL A 172 7.57 -3.44 -6.87
C VAL A 172 9.06 -3.17 -7.10
N GLN A 173 9.83 -4.20 -7.50
CA GLN A 173 11.23 -4.02 -7.86
C GLN A 173 11.43 -3.11 -9.07
N ALA A 174 10.57 -3.20 -10.10
CA ALA A 174 10.66 -2.32 -11.26
C ALA A 174 10.46 -0.85 -10.88
N VAL A 175 9.46 -0.56 -10.05
CA VAL A 175 9.19 0.79 -9.54
C VAL A 175 10.34 1.30 -8.66
N ALA A 176 10.82 0.50 -7.71
CA ALA A 176 11.95 0.88 -6.85
C ALA A 176 13.24 1.15 -7.66
N ASN A 177 13.52 0.34 -8.68
CA ASN A 177 14.65 0.56 -9.57
C ASN A 177 14.50 1.84 -10.40
N ARG A 178 13.28 2.16 -10.86
CA ARG A 178 13.01 3.42 -11.57
C ARG A 178 13.29 4.63 -10.69
N ILE A 179 12.79 4.63 -9.45
CA ILE A 179 13.06 5.69 -8.48
C ILE A 179 14.57 5.86 -8.28
N SER A 180 15.28 4.75 -8.05
CA SER A 180 16.74 4.78 -7.87
C SER A 180 17.47 5.42 -9.05
N ALA A 181 17.03 5.13 -10.28
CA ALA A 181 17.63 5.67 -11.50
C ALA A 181 17.29 7.15 -11.73
N ALA A 182 16.11 7.59 -11.32
CA ALA A 182 15.64 8.97 -11.51
C ALA A 182 16.13 9.94 -10.43
N ALA A 183 16.35 9.46 -9.20
CA ALA A 183 16.65 10.28 -8.03
C ALA A 183 17.87 11.22 -8.20
N ALA A 184 18.93 10.77 -8.89
CA ALA A 184 20.14 11.57 -9.05
C ALA A 184 19.96 12.78 -9.99
N THR A 185 18.94 12.74 -10.85
CA THR A 185 18.63 13.77 -11.85
C THR A 185 17.32 14.47 -11.58
N ASP A 186 16.71 14.24 -10.42
CA ASP A 186 15.51 14.96 -10.02
C ASP A 186 15.81 16.46 -9.97
N ASP A 187 14.87 17.26 -10.45
CA ASP A 187 14.96 18.71 -10.51
C ASP A 187 14.08 19.40 -9.45
N GLY A 188 13.46 18.61 -8.57
CA GLY A 188 12.55 19.07 -7.52
C GLY A 188 11.20 19.58 -8.02
N ASN A 189 10.95 19.53 -9.33
CA ASN A 189 9.67 19.90 -9.94
C ASN A 189 8.80 18.68 -10.29
N ASP A 190 9.21 17.50 -9.81
CA ASP A 190 8.54 16.22 -10.07
C ASP A 190 8.47 15.86 -11.58
N SER A 191 9.40 16.38 -12.37
CA SER A 191 9.48 16.09 -13.82
C SER A 191 9.74 14.61 -14.12
N ALA A 192 10.31 13.88 -13.16
CA ALA A 192 10.54 12.45 -13.22
C ALA A 192 9.38 11.61 -12.62
N HIS A 193 8.29 12.25 -12.16
CA HIS A 193 7.14 11.60 -11.53
C HIS A 193 7.52 10.73 -10.33
N LEU A 194 8.44 11.22 -9.51
CA LEU A 194 8.88 10.53 -8.30
C LEU A 194 7.75 10.46 -7.27
N TYR A 195 6.88 11.47 -7.22
CA TYR A 195 5.72 11.48 -6.33
C TYR A 195 4.74 10.33 -6.65
N GLU A 196 4.41 10.11 -7.91
CA GLU A 196 3.55 8.99 -8.34
C GLU A 196 4.19 7.62 -8.06
N LEU A 197 5.48 7.46 -8.34
CA LEU A 197 6.21 6.22 -8.08
C LEU A 197 6.25 5.89 -6.58
N TRP A 198 6.51 6.88 -5.73
CA TRP A 198 6.45 6.70 -4.27
C TRP A 198 5.04 6.45 -3.75
N THR A 199 4.03 7.11 -4.33
CA THR A 199 2.61 6.88 -4.02
C THR A 199 2.23 5.42 -4.27
N PHE A 200 2.68 4.84 -5.39
CA PHE A 200 2.48 3.43 -5.66
C PHE A 200 3.14 2.54 -4.61
N LEU A 201 4.42 2.74 -4.29
CA LEU A 201 5.11 1.93 -3.27
C LEU A 201 4.45 2.05 -1.89
N HIS A 202 3.95 3.24 -1.53
CA HIS A 202 3.22 3.43 -0.28
C HIS A 202 1.92 2.62 -0.26
N ALA A 203 1.15 2.60 -1.35
CA ALA A 203 -0.05 1.79 -1.46
C ALA A 203 0.26 0.29 -1.37
N VAL A 204 1.35 -0.18 -1.98
CA VAL A 204 1.79 -1.59 -1.87
C VAL A 204 2.06 -1.95 -0.41
N VAL A 205 2.87 -1.16 0.30
CA VAL A 205 3.19 -1.41 1.72
C VAL A 205 1.94 -1.34 2.59
N TYR A 206 1.02 -0.43 2.28
CA TYR A 206 -0.28 -0.34 2.97
C TYR A 206 -1.09 -1.63 2.83
N HIS A 207 -1.19 -2.20 1.62
CA HIS A 207 -1.96 -3.41 1.37
C HIS A 207 -1.27 -4.70 1.85
N ASP A 208 0.06 -4.76 1.81
CA ASP A 208 0.86 -5.89 2.31
C ASP A 208 0.48 -6.27 3.75
N TRP A 209 0.10 -5.28 4.57
CA TRP A 209 -0.34 -5.51 5.95
C TRP A 209 -1.58 -6.41 6.07
N SER A 210 -2.53 -6.33 5.12
CA SER A 210 -3.79 -7.09 5.15
C SER A 210 -3.93 -8.13 4.04
N HIS A 211 -2.99 -8.18 3.10
CA HIS A 211 -3.05 -9.01 1.89
C HIS A 211 -1.76 -9.79 1.67
N THR A 212 -1.74 -11.04 2.15
CA THR A 212 -0.56 -11.94 2.15
C THR A 212 -0.06 -12.36 0.77
N GLU A 213 -0.85 -12.13 -0.27
CA GLU A 213 -0.45 -12.30 -1.67
C GLU A 213 0.60 -11.27 -2.12
N ILE A 214 0.69 -10.15 -1.39
CA ILE A 214 1.78 -9.19 -1.51
C ILE A 214 2.81 -9.58 -0.42
N ASP A 215 4.08 -9.60 -0.81
CA ASP A 215 5.19 -9.78 0.12
C ASP A 215 6.31 -8.80 -0.25
N VAL A 216 6.32 -7.64 0.40
CA VAL A 216 7.42 -6.67 0.27
C VAL A 216 8.59 -6.98 1.21
N THR A 217 8.42 -7.97 2.10
CA THR A 217 9.41 -8.32 3.13
C THR A 217 10.48 -9.28 2.60
N ASP A 218 10.27 -9.86 1.42
CA ASP A 218 11.29 -10.65 0.75
C ASP A 218 12.59 -9.83 0.59
N ALA A 219 13.72 -10.50 0.82
CA ALA A 219 15.01 -9.82 0.95
C ALA A 219 15.41 -9.02 -0.29
N ARG A 220 14.99 -9.45 -1.50
CA ARG A 220 15.35 -8.78 -2.74
C ARG A 220 14.50 -7.53 -2.96
N THR A 221 13.20 -7.62 -2.67
CA THR A 221 12.29 -6.48 -2.76
C THR A 221 12.60 -5.43 -1.70
N ALA A 222 12.80 -5.84 -0.45
CA ALA A 222 13.22 -4.95 0.62
C ALA A 222 14.54 -4.24 0.30
N ALA A 223 15.52 -4.94 -0.28
CA ALA A 223 16.78 -4.33 -0.71
C ALA A 223 16.60 -3.31 -1.85
N ALA A 224 15.73 -3.60 -2.82
CA ALA A 224 15.42 -2.67 -3.91
C ALA A 224 14.74 -1.40 -3.39
N ILE A 225 13.75 -1.53 -2.49
CA ILE A 225 13.09 -0.38 -1.85
C ILE A 225 14.10 0.44 -1.03
N GLN A 226 14.94 -0.23 -0.23
CA GLN A 226 15.98 0.46 0.54
C GLN A 226 16.98 1.20 -0.34
N GLN A 227 17.34 0.62 -1.50
CA GLN A 227 18.20 1.29 -2.48
C GLN A 227 17.50 2.53 -3.05
N ALA A 228 16.21 2.46 -3.37
CA ALA A 228 15.42 3.59 -3.84
C ALA A 228 15.38 4.73 -2.81
N ILE A 229 15.14 4.41 -1.53
CA ILE A 229 15.15 5.37 -0.43
C ILE A 229 16.53 6.03 -0.33
N THR A 230 17.59 5.23 -0.36
CA THR A 230 18.97 5.72 -0.23
C THR A 230 19.35 6.63 -1.41
N ALA A 231 18.96 6.26 -2.63
CA ALA A 231 19.21 7.06 -3.83
C ALA A 231 18.44 8.39 -3.79
N TYR A 232 17.15 8.35 -3.41
CA TYR A 232 16.33 9.54 -3.25
C TYR A 232 16.91 10.48 -2.19
N ALA A 233 17.25 9.96 -1.01
CA ALA A 233 17.82 10.75 0.09
C ALA A 233 19.21 11.35 -0.23
N ALA A 234 19.95 10.78 -1.17
CA ALA A 234 21.22 11.32 -1.66
C ALA A 234 21.04 12.36 -2.78
N GLY A 235 19.82 12.53 -3.30
CA GLY A 235 19.49 13.47 -4.36
C GLY A 235 19.56 14.94 -3.92
N PRO A 236 19.72 15.87 -4.87
CA PRO A 236 19.87 17.31 -4.58
C PRO A 236 18.62 17.98 -3.98
N HIS A 237 17.44 17.34 -4.11
CA HIS A 237 16.14 17.90 -3.74
C HIS A 237 15.32 17.00 -2.79
N ALA A 238 16.01 16.10 -2.07
CA ALA A 238 15.42 15.25 -1.06
C ALA A 238 14.78 16.02 0.10
#